data_AF-A0A1S3YSJ5-F1
#
_entry.id   AF-A0A1S3YSJ5-F1
#
_cell.length_a   1.000
_cell.length_b   1.000
_cell.length_c   1.000
_cell.angle_alpha   90.00
_cell.angle_beta   90.00
_cell.angle_gamma   90.00
#
_symmetry.space_group_name_H-M   'P 1'
#
loop_
_entity.id
_entity.type
_entity.pdbx_description
1 polymer ?
#
loop_
_entity_poly.entity_id
_entity_poly.type
_entity_poly.pdbx_seq_one_letter_code
_entity_poly.pdbx_strand_id
1 'polypeptide(L)'
;MWALKKLYLDWVKVANLRMLQLNEVEEFHFHAYENATMYKERMKFIQDKKILKQEFKSGDLVLLFKSILKFFSSKLKSKWSCPFKVVNVSSYGAIELESEDGTRTFKVNG
;
A
#
# COMPACT_ATOMS: atom_id res chain seq x y z
N MET A 1 36.02 25.88 -45.20
CA MET A 1 35.88 25.17 -43.90
C MET A 1 34.82 25.80 -42.97
N TRP A 2 33.73 26.40 -43.50
CA TRP A 2 32.71 27.13 -42.71
C TRP A 2 31.41 26.32 -42.51
N ALA A 3 31.00 25.55 -43.51
CA ALA A 3 29.81 24.71 -43.46
C ALA A 3 29.85 23.66 -42.34
N LEU A 4 31.00 23.03 -42.10
CA LEU A 4 31.18 22.03 -41.02
C LEU A 4 30.98 22.66 -39.63
N LYS A 5 31.51 23.87 -39.41
CA LYS A 5 31.37 24.59 -38.12
C LYS A 5 29.92 24.97 -37.84
N LYS A 6 29.19 25.40 -38.88
CA LYS A 6 27.76 25.73 -38.77
C LYS A 6 26.93 24.49 -38.40
N LEU A 7 27.15 23.37 -39.09
CA LEU A 7 26.43 22.13 -38.85
C LEU A 7 26.68 21.57 -37.44
N TYR A 8 27.91 21.66 -36.94
CA TYR A 8 28.23 21.29 -35.55
C TYR A 8 27.54 22.19 -34.52
N LEU A 9 27.57 23.51 -34.72
CA LEU A 9 26.90 24.47 -33.83
C LEU A 9 25.39 24.23 -33.77
N ASP A 10 24.77 23.97 -34.92
CA ASP A 10 23.34 23.68 -35.03
C ASP A 10 22.99 22.35 -34.35
N TRP A 11 23.84 21.33 -34.49
CA TRP A 11 23.64 20.04 -33.80
C TRP A 11 23.73 20.15 -32.28
N VAL A 12 24.72 20.88 -31.75
CA VAL A 12 24.84 21.12 -30.29
C VAL A 12 23.62 21.87 -29.76
N LYS A 13 23.10 22.85 -30.50
CA LYS A 13 21.87 23.55 -30.13
C LYS A 13 20.67 22.61 -30.06
N VAL A 14 20.50 21.76 -31.07
CA VAL A 14 19.40 20.77 -31.09
C VAL A 14 19.53 19.75 -29.96
N ALA A 15 20.75 19.29 -29.66
CA ALA A 15 21.00 18.37 -28.56
C ALA A 15 20.64 18.99 -27.21
N ASN A 16 21.07 20.23 -26.96
CA ASN A 16 20.76 20.95 -25.73
C ASN A 16 19.26 21.21 -25.58
N LEU A 17 18.56 21.58 -26.66
CA LEU A 17 17.11 21.75 -26.63
C LEU A 17 16.39 20.45 -26.27
N ARG A 18 16.80 19.31 -26.84
CA ARG A 18 16.23 18.00 -26.50
C ARG A 18 16.51 17.63 -25.04
N MET A 19 17.71 17.90 -24.55
CA MET A 19 18.07 17.63 -23.15
C MET A 19 17.24 18.47 -22.19
N LEU A 20 17.02 19.76 -22.50
CA LEU A 20 16.14 20.61 -21.70
C LEU A 20 14.70 20.09 -21.68
N GLN A 21 14.16 19.66 -22.81
CA GLN A 21 12.82 19.07 -22.90
C GLN A 21 12.69 17.78 -22.08
N LEU A 22 13.73 16.92 -22.10
CA LEU A 22 13.74 15.70 -21.30
C LEU A 22 13.78 15.99 -19.80
N ASN A 23 14.63 16.93 -19.38
CA ASN A 23 14.72 17.34 -17.98
C ASN A 23 13.38 17.91 -17.47
N GLU A 24 12.70 18.71 -18.29
CA GLU A 24 11.38 19.26 -17.95
C GLU A 24 10.35 18.14 -17.73
N VAL A 25 10.34 17.12 -18.59
CA VAL A 25 9.46 15.94 -18.43
C VAL A 25 9.81 15.13 -17.19
N GLU A 26 11.09 14.94 -16.89
CA GLU A 26 11.54 14.26 -15.68
C GLU A 26 11.11 14.99 -14.41
N GLU A 27 11.20 16.33 -14.40
CA GLU A 27 10.75 17.16 -13.29
C GLU A 27 9.24 17.02 -13.06
N PHE A 28 8.44 17.01 -14.14
CA PHE A 28 7.00 16.74 -14.02
C PHE A 28 6.71 15.36 -13.45
N HIS A 29 7.41 14.31 -13.90
CA HIS A 29 7.24 12.97 -13.35
C HIS A 29 7.62 12.91 -11.88
N PHE A 30 8.74 13.52 -11.51
CA PHE A 30 9.21 13.58 -10.12
C PHE A 30 8.14 14.22 -9.22
N HIS A 31 7.63 15.39 -9.62
CA HIS A 31 6.54 16.05 -8.89
C HIS A 31 5.27 15.21 -8.82
N ALA A 32 4.89 14.50 -9.90
CA ALA A 32 3.73 13.61 -9.88
C ALA A 32 3.91 12.48 -8.85
N TYR A 33 5.11 11.88 -8.79
CA TYR A 33 5.41 10.80 -7.84
C TYR A 33 5.47 11.28 -6.39
N GLU A 34 6.09 12.43 -6.13
CA GLU A 34 6.09 13.04 -4.79
C GLU A 34 4.66 13.33 -4.32
N ASN A 35 3.86 13.96 -5.18
CA ASN A 35 2.46 14.26 -4.89
C ASN A 35 1.63 13.00 -4.64
N ALA A 36 1.81 11.95 -5.45
CA ALA A 36 1.13 10.67 -5.25
C ALA A 36 1.54 9.99 -3.93
N THR A 37 2.82 10.09 -3.56
CA THR A 37 3.35 9.53 -2.31
C THR A 37 2.76 10.27 -1.11
N MET A 38 2.81 11.60 -1.12
CA MET A 38 2.20 12.44 -0.08
C MET A 38 0.71 12.19 0.07
N TYR A 39 -0.02 12.02 -1.03
CA TYR A 39 -1.45 11.71 -0.98
C TYR A 39 -1.72 10.36 -0.30
N LYS A 40 -0.98 9.31 -0.67
CA LYS A 40 -1.11 7.98 -0.06
C LYS A 40 -0.80 8.00 1.43
N GLU A 41 0.25 8.72 1.83
CA GLU A 41 0.64 8.86 3.25
C GLU A 41 -0.43 9.57 4.07
N ARG A 42 -0.97 10.69 3.57
CA ARG A 42 -2.06 11.42 4.23
C ARG A 42 -3.30 10.55 4.37
N MET A 43 -3.66 9.82 3.32
CA MET A 43 -4.80 8.92 3.34
C MET A 43 -4.62 7.79 4.36
N LYS A 44 -3.42 7.19 4.40
CA LYS A 44 -3.05 6.17 5.39
C LYS A 44 -3.17 6.73 6.81
N PHE A 45 -2.62 7.91 7.09
CA PHE A 45 -2.71 8.55 8.40
C PHE A 45 -4.16 8.77 8.85
N ILE A 46 -5.02 9.27 7.95
CA ILE A 46 -6.44 9.48 8.26
C ILE A 46 -7.14 8.14 8.53
N GLN A 47 -6.84 7.12 7.74
CA GLN A 47 -7.43 5.80 7.92
C GLN A 47 -6.99 5.17 9.24
N ASP A 48 -5.68 5.18 9.53
CA ASP A 48 -5.11 4.64 10.76
C ASP A 48 -5.65 5.37 12.00
N LYS A 49 -5.87 6.69 11.92
CA LYS A 49 -6.51 7.47 12.99
C LYS A 49 -7.96 7.05 13.25
N LYS A 50 -8.67 6.52 12.24
CA LYS A 50 -10.05 6.03 12.38
C LYS A 50 -10.11 4.59 12.89
N ILE A 51 -9.02 3.84 12.85
CA ILE A 51 -8.97 2.48 13.40
C ILE A 51 -9.02 2.58 14.92
N LEU A 52 -10.12 2.13 15.51
CA LEU A 52 -10.25 1.99 16.95
C LEU A 52 -9.48 0.76 17.38
N LYS A 53 -8.54 0.92 18.31
CA LYS A 53 -7.86 -0.21 18.95
C LYS A 53 -8.87 -0.91 19.85
N GLN A 54 -9.21 -2.14 19.50
CA GLN A 54 -10.07 -2.98 20.31
C GLN A 54 -9.19 -3.92 21.13
N GLU A 55 -9.37 -3.89 22.46
CA GLU A 55 -8.71 -4.85 23.35
C GLU A 55 -9.61 -6.07 23.50
N PHE A 56 -9.08 -7.23 23.14
CA PHE A 56 -9.78 -8.50 23.29
C PHE A 56 -9.40 -9.16 24.62
N LYS A 57 -10.37 -9.84 25.23
CA LYS A 57 -10.16 -10.64 26.44
C LYS A 57 -10.44 -12.11 26.13
N SER A 58 -9.82 -13.00 26.93
CA SER A 58 -10.14 -14.42 26.87
C SER A 58 -11.63 -14.62 27.16
N GLY A 59 -12.32 -15.38 26.31
CA GLY A 59 -13.76 -15.63 26.37
C GLY A 59 -14.62 -14.79 25.41
N ASP A 60 -14.08 -13.73 24.81
CA ASP A 60 -14.82 -12.89 23.87
C ASP A 60 -15.15 -13.65 22.58
N LEU A 61 -16.31 -13.36 21.99
CA LEU A 61 -16.69 -13.84 20.66
C LEU A 61 -16.32 -12.79 19.61
N VAL A 62 -15.52 -13.19 18.61
CA VAL A 62 -15.02 -12.29 17.56
C VAL A 62 -15.29 -12.87 16.17
N LEU A 63 -15.46 -11.98 15.19
CA LEU A 63 -15.61 -12.37 13.78
C LEU A 63 -14.26 -12.24 13.07
N LEU A 64 -13.87 -13.27 12.33
CA LEU A 64 -12.63 -13.23 11.55
C LEU A 64 -12.85 -12.56 10.20
N PHE A 65 -12.18 -11.43 9.97
CA PHE A 65 -12.12 -10.79 8.67
C PHE A 65 -11.13 -11.48 7.73
N LYS A 66 -11.60 -11.87 6.55
CA LYS A 66 -10.78 -12.48 5.50
C LYS A 66 -10.77 -11.59 4.27
N SER A 67 -9.65 -10.92 4.02
CA SER A 67 -9.37 -10.23 2.76
C SER A 67 -8.61 -11.18 1.82
N ILE A 68 -9.19 -11.44 0.65
CA ILE A 68 -8.53 -12.24 -0.39
C ILE A 68 -8.24 -11.32 -1.58
N LEU A 69 -6.95 -11.07 -1.81
CA LEU A 69 -6.47 -10.45 -3.03
C LEU A 69 -6.25 -11.56 -4.07
N LYS A 70 -7.02 -11.55 -5.16
CA LYS A 70 -6.75 -12.41 -6.32
C LYS A 70 -5.96 -11.58 -7.34
N PHE A 71 -4.78 -12.05 -7.74
CA PHE A 71 -3.90 -11.36 -8.70
C PHE A 71 -4.59 -10.90 -9.99
N PHE A 72 -5.61 -11.64 -10.46
CA PHE A 72 -6.38 -11.31 -11.68
C PHE A 72 -7.78 -10.74 -11.42
N SER A 73 -8.15 -10.48 -10.16
CA SER A 73 -9.40 -9.79 -9.83
C SER A 73 -9.06 -8.34 -9.53
N SER A 74 -9.59 -7.42 -10.33
CA SER A 74 -9.46 -5.96 -10.10
C SER A 74 -10.03 -5.49 -8.76
N LYS A 75 -10.74 -6.37 -8.03
CA LYS A 75 -11.38 -6.08 -6.75
C LYS A 75 -10.95 -7.08 -5.69
N LEU A 76 -10.61 -6.54 -4.51
CA LEU A 76 -10.40 -7.31 -3.29
C LEU A 76 -11.74 -7.91 -2.82
N LYS A 77 -11.74 -9.19 -2.43
CA LYS A 77 -12.92 -9.83 -1.85
C LYS A 77 -12.75 -9.88 -0.33
N SER A 78 -13.57 -9.11 0.37
CA SER A 78 -13.70 -9.17 1.83
C SER A 78 -14.84 -10.10 2.23
N LYS A 79 -14.60 -10.97 3.20
CA LYS A 79 -15.61 -11.82 3.83
C LYS A 79 -15.40 -11.83 5.34
N TRP A 80 -16.50 -11.80 6.09
CA TRP A 80 -16.49 -12.09 7.52
C TRP A 80 -16.84 -13.56 7.71
N SER A 81 -16.08 -14.24 8.55
CA SER A 81 -16.35 -15.64 8.93
C SER A 81 -17.23 -15.69 10.17
N CYS A 82 -17.73 -16.87 10.51
CA CYS A 82 -18.55 -17.12 11.70
C CYS A 82 -17.86 -16.67 13.01
N PRO A 83 -18.61 -16.57 14.13
CA PRO A 83 -18.03 -16.22 15.43
C PRO A 83 -17.00 -17.25 15.90
N PHE A 84 -15.92 -16.77 16.51
CA PHE A 84 -14.87 -17.56 17.15
C PHE A 84 -14.68 -17.10 18.58
N LYS A 85 -14.32 -18.03 19.46
CA LYS A 85 -14.02 -17.70 20.86
C LYS A 85 -12.53 -17.38 21.01
N VAL A 86 -12.21 -16.28 21.68
CA VAL A 86 -10.84 -15.93 22.03
C VAL A 86 -10.38 -16.79 23.19
N VAL A 87 -9.32 -17.57 22.99
CA VAL A 87 -8.71 -18.41 24.03
C VAL A 87 -7.66 -17.61 24.78
N ASN A 88 -6.75 -16.99 24.05
CA ASN A 88 -5.62 -16.27 24.62
C ASN A 88 -5.22 -15.09 23.74
N VAL A 89 -4.69 -14.04 24.36
CA VAL A 89 -4.18 -12.85 23.69
C VAL A 89 -2.71 -12.71 24.07
N SER A 90 -1.84 -12.78 23.07
CA SER A 90 -0.41 -12.58 23.24
C SER A 90 -0.10 -11.12 23.58
N SER A 91 0.95 -10.88 24.36
CA SER A 91 1.48 -9.54 24.64
C SER A 91 1.85 -8.76 23.38
N TYR A 92 2.13 -9.45 22.26
CA TYR A 92 2.46 -8.83 20.97
C TYR A 92 1.25 -8.63 20.05
N GLY A 93 0.02 -8.88 20.53
CA GLY A 93 -1.21 -8.64 19.78
C GLY A 93 -1.72 -9.82 18.95
N ALA A 94 -1.00 -10.96 18.88
CA ALA A 94 -1.54 -12.16 18.26
C ALA A 94 -2.65 -12.78 19.12
N ILE A 95 -3.75 -13.18 18.49
CA ILE A 95 -4.93 -13.74 19.17
C ILE A 95 -5.05 -15.23 18.81
N GLU A 96 -5.19 -16.07 19.82
CA GLU A 96 -5.54 -17.49 19.66
C GLU A 96 -7.06 -17.63 19.67
N LEU A 97 -7.61 -18.12 18.56
CA LEU A 97 -9.03 -18.35 18.37
C LEU A 97 -9.36 -19.83 18.38
N GLU A 98 -10.52 -20.17 18.93
CA GLU A 98 -11.11 -21.49 18.92
C GLU A 98 -12.40 -21.50 18.07
N SER A 99 -12.56 -22.55 17.26
CA SER A 99 -13.80 -22.80 16.50
C SER A 99 -14.96 -23.08 17.45
N GLU A 100 -16.19 -22.77 17.03
CA GLU A 100 -17.41 -23.05 17.81
C GLU A 100 -17.53 -24.53 18.22
N ASP A 101 -17.05 -25.44 17.36
CA ASP A 101 -17.02 -26.88 17.61
C ASP A 101 -15.94 -27.35 18.61
N GLY A 102 -15.07 -26.45 19.11
CA GLY A 102 -13.96 -26.77 20.02
C GLY A 102 -12.86 -27.65 19.43
N THR A 103 -12.92 -27.94 18.13
CA THR A 103 -12.04 -28.93 17.47
C THR A 103 -10.68 -28.37 17.08
N ARG A 104 -10.56 -27.05 16.89
CA ARG A 104 -9.36 -26.41 16.34
C ARG A 104 -9.11 -25.05 16.95
N THR A 105 -7.85 -24.84 17.32
CA THR A 105 -7.31 -23.53 17.71
C THR A 105 -6.28 -23.06 16.68
N PHE A 106 -6.28 -21.77 16.38
CA PHE A 106 -5.31 -21.16 15.46
C PHE A 106 -5.01 -19.71 15.84
N LYS A 107 -3.84 -19.23 15.41
CA LYS A 107 -3.36 -17.86 15.67
C LYS A 107 -3.70 -16.91 14.54
N VAL A 108 -4.18 -15.72 14.89
CA VAL A 108 -4.44 -14.62 13.96
C VAL A 108 -3.77 -13.34 14.46
N ASN A 109 -3.62 -12.37 13.56
CA ASN A 109 -3.20 -11.03 13.93
C ASN A 109 -4.39 -10.30 14.59
N GLY A 110 -4.14 -9.70 15.75
CA GLY A 110 -5.07 -8.81 16.45
C GLY A 110 -4.76 -7.34 16.24
#